data_AF-A0A9P8CBV8-F1
#
_entry.id   AF-A0A9P8CBV8-F1
#
_cell.length_a   1.000
_cell.length_b   1.000
_cell.length_c   1.000
_cell.angle_alpha   90.00
_cell.angle_beta   90.00
_cell.angle_gamma   90.00
#
_symmetry.space_group_name_H-M   'P 1'
#
loop_
_entity.id
_entity.type
_entity.pdbx_description
1 polymer ?
#
loop_
_entity_poly.entity_id
_entity_poly.type
_entity_poly.pdbx_seq_one_letter_code
_entity_poly.pdbx_strand_id
1 'polypeptide(L)'
;IPEDLTHPLRLHHPSFRDFLLSKDRLDEKRAHQVLASSCIQLMSQTLNKDICKINAPGRQASQVESSWVKKCLPPEVKYACLYWVQHIKRSGSSLVLQAHLLHWLEALGWMGKTSEGIQAILSLEAYVSVSYLSITSISLTNLSLN
;
A
#
# COMPACT_ATOMS: atom_id res chain seq x y z
N ILE A 1 27.59 -6.42 -14.84
CA ILE A 1 27.24 -7.65 -14.07
C ILE A 1 28.56 -8.22 -13.60
N PRO A 2 28.79 -8.54 -12.32
CA PRO A 2 30.09 -9.04 -11.89
C PRO A 2 30.36 -10.39 -12.57
N GLU A 3 31.55 -10.52 -13.16
CA GLU A 3 31.93 -11.63 -14.06
C GLU A 3 32.47 -12.87 -13.32
N ASP A 4 32.52 -12.85 -11.98
CA ASP A 4 33.10 -13.94 -11.20
C ASP A 4 32.28 -14.25 -9.93
N LEU A 5 31.75 -15.47 -9.87
CA LEU A 5 30.93 -16.01 -8.79
C LEU A 5 31.75 -16.77 -7.73
N THR A 6 33.07 -16.88 -7.90
CA THR A 6 33.94 -17.65 -6.98
C THR A 6 34.54 -16.82 -5.85
N HIS A 7 34.39 -15.49 -5.91
CA HIS A 7 34.81 -14.60 -4.84
C HIS A 7 33.68 -14.40 -3.82
N PRO A 8 33.90 -14.67 -2.51
CA PRO A 8 32.89 -14.42 -1.50
C PRO A 8 32.53 -12.93 -1.50
N LEU A 9 31.24 -12.64 -1.65
CA LEU A 9 30.66 -11.30 -1.55
C LEU A 9 31.18 -10.61 -0.28
N ARG A 10 32.14 -9.70 -0.43
CA ARG A 10 32.69 -8.94 0.68
C ARG A 10 31.67 -7.87 1.05
N LEU A 11 31.04 -8.03 2.19
CA LEU A 11 30.21 -7.01 2.82
C LEU A 11 31.14 -5.90 3.30
N HIS A 12 31.36 -4.90 2.46
CA HIS A 12 32.35 -3.83 2.71
C HIS A 12 31.95 -2.85 3.80
N HIS A 13 30.68 -2.82 4.21
CA HIS A 13 30.20 -1.88 5.21
C HIS A 13 29.92 -2.57 6.56
N PRO A 14 30.67 -2.25 7.63
CA PRO A 14 30.47 -2.83 8.96
C PRO A 14 29.02 -2.74 9.46
N SER A 15 28.31 -1.64 9.15
CA SER A 15 26.90 -1.51 9.56
C SER A 15 25.97 -2.54 8.93
N PHE A 16 26.31 -3.11 7.77
CA PHE A 16 25.49 -4.15 7.15
C PHE A 16 25.68 -5.49 7.88
N ARG A 17 26.93 -5.79 8.29
CA ARG A 17 27.22 -6.91 9.18
C ARG A 17 26.51 -6.74 10.53
N ASP A 18 26.59 -5.55 11.13
CA ASP A 18 25.97 -5.27 12.41
C ASP A 18 24.43 -5.24 12.32
N PHE A 19 23.87 -4.76 11.21
CA PHE A 19 22.43 -4.87 10.91
C PHE A 19 21.98 -6.33 10.85
N LEU A 20 22.70 -7.19 10.12
CA LEU A 20 22.39 -8.61 10.02
C LEU A 20 22.56 -9.37 11.35
N LEU A 21 23.49 -8.93 12.20
CA LEU A 21 23.80 -9.54 13.49
C LEU A 21 22.99 -8.95 14.66
N SER A 22 22.34 -7.80 14.46
CA SER A 22 21.51 -7.18 15.49
C SER A 22 20.21 -7.97 15.71
N LYS A 23 19.84 -8.16 16.98
CA LYS A 23 18.50 -8.68 17.37
C LYS A 23 17.39 -7.68 17.06
N ASP A 24 17.74 -6.46 16.66
CA ASP A 24 16.83 -5.40 16.24
C ASP A 24 16.38 -5.63 14.80
N ARG A 25 15.90 -6.86 14.53
CA ARG A 25 15.21 -7.16 13.29
C ARG A 25 13.97 -6.30 13.31
N LEU A 26 13.95 -5.25 12.48
CA LEU A 26 12.78 -4.43 12.21
C LEU A 26 11.56 -5.34 12.17
N ASP A 27 10.64 -5.15 13.12
CA ASP A 27 9.39 -5.88 13.14
C ASP A 27 8.65 -5.51 11.85
N GLU A 28 8.74 -6.39 10.86
CA GLU A 28 8.24 -6.17 9.51
C GLU A 28 6.73 -5.89 9.54
N LYS A 29 6.00 -6.58 10.42
CA LYS A 29 4.56 -6.34 10.62
C LYS A 29 4.32 -4.93 11.13
N ARG A 30 5.05 -4.51 12.17
CA ARG A 30 4.94 -3.16 12.74
C ARG A 30 5.34 -2.09 11.73
N ALA A 31 6.39 -2.30 10.95
CA ALA A 31 6.81 -1.38 9.89
C ALA A 31 5.70 -1.23 8.83
N HIS A 32 5.11 -2.34 8.39
CA HIS A 32 3.98 -2.30 7.46
C HIS A 32 2.73 -1.64 8.07
N GLN A 33 2.50 -1.77 9.37
CA GLN A 33 1.37 -1.11 10.04
C GLN A 33 1.53 0.41 10.06
N VAL A 34 2.75 0.89 10.34
CA VAL A 34 3.09 2.33 10.29
C VAL A 34 2.94 2.86 8.87
N LEU A 35 3.43 2.13 7.86
CA LEU A 35 3.30 2.52 6.46
C LEU A 35 1.84 2.55 5.99
N ALA A 36 1.03 1.54 6.35
CA ALA A 36 -0.40 1.51 6.03
C ALA A 36 -1.12 2.73 6.61
N SER A 37 -0.90 3.01 7.90
CA SER A 37 -1.51 4.15 8.59
C SER A 37 -1.11 5.48 7.96
N SER A 38 0.18 5.64 7.66
CA SER A 38 0.72 6.85 7.02
C SER A 38 0.15 7.05 5.61
N CYS A 39 0.03 5.99 4.82
CA CYS A 39 -0.56 6.06 3.48
C CYS A 39 -2.04 6.47 3.54
N ILE A 40 -2.83 5.85 4.43
CA ILE A 40 -4.25 6.16 4.60
C ILE A 40 -4.44 7.60 5.07
N GLN A 41 -3.64 8.05 6.03
CA GLN A 41 -3.69 9.41 6.54
C GLN A 41 -3.33 10.42 5.44
N LEU A 42 -2.21 10.20 4.74
CA LEU A 42 -1.79 11.08 3.64
C LEU A 42 -2.87 11.18 2.57
N MET A 43 -3.44 10.04 2.13
CA MET A 43 -4.51 10.04 1.13
C MET A 43 -5.77 10.74 1.64
N SER A 44 -6.15 10.57 2.90
CA SER A 44 -7.33 11.23 3.46
C SER A 44 -7.17 12.76 3.53
N GLN A 45 -5.94 13.24 3.73
CA GLN A 45 -5.63 14.67 3.77
C GLN A 45 -5.46 15.29 2.37
N THR A 46 -5.03 14.50 1.39
CA THR A 46 -4.65 15.02 0.05
C THR A 46 -5.71 14.78 -1.01
N LEU A 47 -6.36 13.62 -0.99
CA LEU A 47 -7.33 13.23 -2.01
C LEU A 47 -8.68 13.86 -1.71
N ASN A 48 -9.15 14.66 -2.65
CA ASN A 48 -10.48 15.25 -2.68
C ASN A 48 -11.12 14.96 -4.04
N LYS A 49 -12.41 15.27 -4.17
CA LYS A 49 -13.10 15.18 -5.46
C LYS A 49 -12.47 16.15 -6.46
N ASP A 50 -12.25 15.70 -7.69
CA ASP A 50 -11.61 16.47 -8.76
C ASP A 50 -10.19 16.90 -8.37
N ILE A 51 -9.33 15.89 -8.15
CA ILE A 51 -7.96 16.03 -7.65
C ILE A 51 -7.16 17.00 -8.53
N CYS A 52 -7.36 16.91 -9.84
CA CYS A 52 -6.68 17.75 -10.81
C CYS A 52 -7.39 19.08 -11.10
N LYS A 53 -8.53 19.36 -10.45
CA LYS A 53 -9.36 20.56 -10.60
C LYS A 53 -9.69 20.90 -12.05
N ILE A 54 -9.99 19.87 -12.84
CA ILE A 54 -10.18 20.02 -14.29
C ILE A 54 -11.63 20.40 -14.62
N ASN A 55 -12.55 20.36 -13.64
CA ASN A 55 -13.97 20.73 -13.78
C ASN A 55 -14.65 20.06 -14.98
N ALA A 56 -14.12 18.91 -15.42
CA ALA A 56 -14.61 18.15 -16.57
C ALA A 56 -14.68 16.66 -16.19
N PRO A 57 -15.78 16.22 -15.55
CA PRO A 57 -15.95 14.81 -15.22
C PRO A 57 -15.88 13.97 -16.50
N GLY A 58 -15.04 12.92 -16.49
CA GLY A 58 -14.85 12.01 -17.62
C GLY A 58 -13.70 12.38 -18.57
N ARG A 59 -12.97 13.48 -18.32
CA ARG A 59 -11.75 13.78 -19.08
C ARG A 59 -10.68 12.72 -18.83
N GLN A 60 -10.09 12.20 -19.90
CA GLN A 60 -9.05 11.18 -19.77
C GLN A 60 -7.72 11.80 -19.34
N ALA A 61 -6.91 11.05 -18.59
CA ALA A 61 -5.55 11.45 -18.22
C ALA A 61 -4.67 11.78 -19.44
N SER A 62 -4.87 11.07 -20.55
CA SER A 62 -4.19 11.31 -21.84
C SER A 62 -4.50 12.68 -22.46
N GLN A 63 -5.59 13.33 -22.05
CA GLN A 63 -6.04 14.63 -22.55
C GLN A 63 -5.53 15.79 -21.70
N VAL A 64 -4.66 15.52 -20.72
CA VAL A 64 -4.14 16.48 -19.75
C VAL A 64 -2.62 16.44 -19.77
N GLU A 65 -1.99 17.61 -19.66
CA GLU A 65 -0.55 17.74 -19.57
C GLU A 65 0.03 16.89 -18.43
N SER A 66 0.99 16.02 -18.75
CA SER A 66 1.61 15.11 -17.77
C SER A 66 2.22 15.86 -16.57
N SER A 67 2.75 17.06 -16.83
CA SER A 67 3.29 17.96 -15.80
C SER A 67 2.22 18.40 -14.79
N TRP A 68 0.98 18.63 -15.24
CA TRP A 68 -0.14 18.97 -14.38
C TRP A 68 -0.53 17.81 -13.47
N VAL A 69 -0.66 16.60 -14.03
CA VAL A 69 -0.94 15.40 -13.25
C VAL A 69 0.14 15.14 -12.20
N LYS A 70 1.42 15.37 -12.52
CA LYS A 70 2.53 15.28 -11.55
C LYS A 70 2.43 16.30 -10.41
N LYS A 71 1.89 17.49 -10.68
CA LYS A 71 1.66 18.52 -9.67
C LYS A 71 0.50 18.15 -8.74
N CYS A 72 -0.57 17.59 -9.29
CA CYS A 72 -1.75 17.17 -8.55
C CYS A 72 -1.53 15.87 -7.75
N LEU A 73 -0.65 15.00 -8.23
CA LEU A 73 -0.27 13.75 -7.59
C LEU A 73 1.26 13.70 -7.36
N PRO A 74 1.75 14.27 -6.25
CA PRO A 74 3.13 14.16 -5.83
C PRO A 74 3.59 12.70 -5.63
N PRO A 75 4.90 12.41 -5.66
CA PRO A 75 5.43 11.05 -5.55
C PRO A 75 4.94 10.27 -4.33
N GLU A 76 4.80 10.94 -3.18
CA GLU A 76 4.40 10.35 -1.90
C GLU A 76 2.92 9.93 -1.94
N VAL A 77 2.07 10.75 -2.58
CA VAL A 77 0.64 10.45 -2.77
C VAL A 77 0.49 9.28 -3.74
N LYS A 78 1.26 9.26 -4.84
CA LYS A 78 1.28 8.12 -5.78
C LYS A 78 1.67 6.82 -5.09
N TYR A 79 2.71 6.87 -4.27
CA TYR A 79 3.14 5.74 -3.46
C TYR A 79 2.02 5.26 -2.55
N ALA A 80 1.40 6.17 -1.79
CA ALA A 80 0.30 5.83 -0.89
C ALA A 80 -0.88 5.19 -1.64
N CYS A 81 -1.26 5.73 -2.80
CA CYS A 81 -2.33 5.19 -3.63
C CYS A 81 -2.02 3.77 -4.14
N LEU A 82 -0.76 3.44 -4.41
CA LEU A 82 -0.39 2.13 -4.98
C LEU A 82 -0.21 1.05 -3.91
N TYR A 83 0.27 1.39 -2.70
CA TYR A 83 0.80 0.39 -1.76
C TYR A 83 0.03 0.24 -0.45
N TRP A 84 -0.95 1.11 -0.14
CA TRP A 84 -1.66 1.04 1.15
C TRP A 84 -2.30 -0.34 1.44
N VAL A 85 -2.94 -0.96 0.43
CA VAL A 85 -3.54 -2.31 0.57
C VAL A 85 -2.48 -3.38 0.84
N GLN A 86 -1.32 -3.31 0.16
CA GLN A 86 -0.23 -4.24 0.39
C GLN A 86 0.30 -4.14 1.83
N HIS A 87 0.43 -2.92 2.35
CA HIS A 87 0.85 -2.69 3.73
C HIS A 87 -0.16 -3.20 4.76
N ILE A 88 -1.46 -3.05 4.50
CA ILE A 88 -2.50 -3.66 5.35
C ILE A 88 -2.35 -5.18 5.40
N LYS A 89 -2.25 -5.83 4.23
CA LYS A 89 -2.13 -7.29 4.15
C LYS A 89 -0.92 -7.82 4.91
N ARG A 90 0.22 -7.15 4.78
CA ARG A 90 1.47 -7.58 5.44
C ARG A 90 1.52 -7.27 6.93
N SER A 91 0.85 -6.20 7.36
CA SER A 91 0.75 -5.87 8.79
C SER A 91 -0.25 -6.74 9.54
N GLY A 92 -1.24 -7.33 8.85
CA GLY A 92 -2.37 -7.96 9.52
C GLY A 92 -3.38 -6.94 10.04
N SER A 93 -3.27 -5.68 9.61
CA SER A 93 -4.17 -4.59 10.02
C SER A 93 -5.55 -4.73 9.38
N SER A 94 -6.56 -4.11 9.99
CA SER A 94 -7.92 -3.98 9.46
C SER A 94 -8.28 -2.54 9.08
N LEU A 95 -7.29 -1.63 9.04
CA LEU A 95 -7.49 -0.25 8.62
C LEU A 95 -7.98 -0.18 7.17
N VAL A 96 -8.96 0.69 6.87
CA VAL A 96 -9.52 0.83 5.52
C VAL A 96 -9.72 2.31 5.17
N LEU A 97 -9.43 2.67 3.92
CA LEU A 97 -9.72 3.98 3.35
C LEU A 97 -11.22 4.08 2.95
N GLN A 98 -12.13 4.23 3.91
CA GLN A 98 -13.57 4.25 3.61
C GLN A 98 -14.03 5.54 2.91
N ALA A 99 -13.78 6.71 3.51
CA ALA A 99 -14.35 7.97 3.04
C ALA A 99 -13.76 8.47 1.70
N HIS A 100 -12.52 8.08 1.38
CA HIS A 100 -11.79 8.57 0.20
C HIS A 100 -11.59 7.49 -0.87
N LEU A 101 -12.35 6.38 -0.82
CA LEU A 101 -12.18 5.27 -1.78
C LEU A 101 -12.42 5.70 -3.23
N LEU A 102 -13.44 6.53 -3.48
CA LEU A 102 -13.72 7.05 -4.82
C LEU A 102 -12.64 8.04 -5.29
N HIS A 103 -12.14 8.89 -4.41
CA HIS A 103 -11.04 9.80 -4.73
C HIS A 103 -9.74 9.02 -5.03
N TRP A 104 -9.51 7.92 -4.32
CA TRP A 104 -8.41 7.00 -4.62
C TRP A 104 -8.54 6.36 -6.00
N LEU A 105 -9.73 5.90 -6.39
CA LEU A 105 -9.98 5.40 -7.74
C LEU A 105 -9.78 6.49 -8.81
N GLU A 106 -10.19 7.72 -8.52
CA GLU A 106 -9.93 8.87 -9.40
C GLU A 106 -8.42 9.08 -9.59
N ALA A 107 -7.64 9.06 -8.51
CA ALA A 107 -6.18 9.19 -8.55
C ALA A 107 -5.53 8.07 -9.41
N LEU A 108 -6.02 6.84 -9.28
CA LEU A 108 -5.57 5.71 -10.12
C LEU A 108 -5.93 5.92 -11.58
N GLY A 109 -7.10 6.47 -11.88
CA GLY A 109 -7.47 6.88 -13.24
C GLY A 109 -6.49 7.89 -13.83
N TRP A 110 -6.12 8.93 -13.06
CA TRP A 110 -5.11 9.92 -13.48
C TRP A 110 -3.72 9.31 -13.72
N MET A 111 -3.37 8.24 -13.00
CA MET A 111 -2.11 7.52 -13.19
C MET A 111 -2.15 6.47 -14.30
N GLY A 112 -3.32 6.17 -14.88
CA GLY A 112 -3.48 5.03 -15.78
C GLY A 112 -3.30 3.68 -15.06
N LYS A 113 -3.65 3.62 -13.77
CA LYS A 113 -3.43 2.50 -12.84
C LYS A 113 -4.74 1.88 -12.32
N THR A 114 -5.82 2.03 -13.08
CA THR A 114 -7.14 1.49 -12.71
C THR A 114 -7.13 -0.03 -12.57
N SER A 115 -6.38 -0.74 -13.43
CA SER A 115 -6.17 -2.19 -13.33
C SER A 115 -5.60 -2.60 -11.97
N GLU A 116 -4.57 -1.89 -11.51
CA GLU A 116 -3.93 -2.12 -10.22
C GLU A 116 -4.90 -1.81 -9.06
N GLY A 117 -5.74 -0.79 -9.20
CA GLY A 117 -6.84 -0.51 -8.27
C GLY A 117 -7.81 -1.67 -8.12
N ILE A 118 -8.27 -2.24 -9.24
CA ILE A 118 -9.18 -3.39 -9.24
C ILE A 118 -8.51 -4.58 -8.54
N GLN A 119 -7.24 -4.87 -8.86
CA GLN A 119 -6.50 -5.96 -8.20
C GLN A 119 -6.31 -5.72 -6.70
N ALA A 120 -6.13 -4.46 -6.28
CA ALA A 120 -6.03 -4.09 -4.89
C ALA A 120 -7.37 -4.29 -4.14
N ILE A 121 -8.52 -3.93 -4.76
CA ILE A 121 -9.85 -4.16 -4.19
C ILE A 121 -10.11 -5.66 -4.01
N LEU A 122 -9.88 -6.47 -5.07
CA LEU A 122 -10.04 -7.92 -5.01
C LEU A 122 -9.14 -8.55 -3.94
N SER A 123 -7.90 -8.06 -3.83
CA SER A 123 -6.97 -8.49 -2.79
C SER A 123 -7.45 -8.14 -1.37
N LEU A 124 -8.08 -6.98 -1.19
CA LEU A 124 -8.62 -6.55 0.09
C LEU A 124 -9.86 -7.35 0.47
N GLU A 125 -10.76 -7.61 -0.48
CA GLU A 125 -11.97 -8.43 -0.29
C GLU A 125 -11.63 -9.86 0.14
N ALA A 126 -10.66 -10.50 -0.54
CA ALA A 126 -10.18 -11.83 -0.17
C ALA A 126 -9.56 -11.84 1.24
N TYR A 127 -8.78 -10.81 1.57
CA TYR A 127 -8.15 -10.68 2.88
C TYR A 127 -9.17 -10.49 4.02
N VAL A 128 -10.18 -9.65 3.80
CA VAL A 128 -11.27 -9.41 4.75
C VAL A 128 -12.10 -10.68 4.95
N SER A 129 -12.41 -11.41 3.87
CA SER A 129 -13.16 -12.68 3.93
C SER A 129 -12.44 -13.75 4.75
N VAL A 130 -11.12 -13.92 4.54
CA VAL A 130 -10.29 -14.84 5.32
C VAL A 130 -10.20 -14.43 6.79
N SER A 131 -10.09 -13.12 7.05
CA SER A 131 -10.03 -12.60 8.42
C SER A 131 -11.34 -12.88 9.18
N TYR A 132 -12.50 -12.68 8.55
CA TYR A 132 -13.80 -13.02 9.15
C TYR A 132 -13.94 -14.52 9.44
N LEU A 133 -13.56 -15.39 8.50
CA LEU A 133 -13.61 -16.84 8.69
C LEU A 133 -12.68 -17.31 9.82
N SER A 134 -11.51 -16.68 9.97
CA SER A 134 -10.57 -17.00 11.05
C SER A 134 -11.14 -16.63 12.42
N ILE A 135 -11.81 -15.48 12.52
CA ILE A 135 -12.46 -15.01 13.77
C ILE A 135 -13.63 -15.91 14.16
N THR A 136 -14.45 -16.35 13.20
CA THR A 136 -15.58 -17.25 13.47
C THR A 136 -15.10 -18.64 13.88
N SER A 137 -14.07 -19.19 13.22
CA SER A 137 -13.46 -20.46 13.64
C SER A 137 -12.91 -20.41 15.08
N ILE A 138 -12.18 -19.34 15.45
CA ILE A 138 -11.66 -19.18 16.82
C ILE A 138 -12.81 -19.11 17.84
N SER A 139 -13.89 -18.38 17.51
CA SER A 139 -15.06 -18.28 18.37
C SER A 139 -15.75 -19.65 18.57
N LEU A 140 -15.91 -20.43 17.49
CA LEU A 140 -16.50 -21.78 17.55
C LEU A 140 -15.65 -22.77 18.35
N THR A 141 -14.33 -22.73 18.23
CA THR A 141 -13.44 -23.60 19.02
C THR A 141 -13.44 -23.28 20.51
N ASN A 142 -13.62 -22.01 20.89
CA ASN A 142 -13.73 -21.61 22.30
C ASN A 142 -15.10 -21.97 22.90
N LEU A 143 -16.14 -22.10 22.08
CA LEU A 143 -17.47 -22.56 22.49
C LEU A 143 -17.56 -24.09 22.67
N SER A 144 -16.69 -24.89 22.03
CA SER A 144 -16.70 -26.36 22.17
C SER A 144 -15.78 -26.89 23.27
N LEU A 145 -15.05 -26.01 23.97
CA LEU A 145 -14.12 -26.35 25.05
C LEU A 145 -14.65 -25.97 26.44
N ASN A 146 -15.90 -25.48 26.53
CA ASN A 146 -16.68 -25.28 27.76
C ASN A 146 -17.88 -26.22 27.76
#